data_AF-A0A970BAG5-F1
#
_entry.id   AF-A0A970BAG5-F1
#
_cell.length_a   1.000
_cell.length_b   1.000
_cell.length_c   1.000
_cell.angle_alpha   90.00
_cell.angle_beta   90.00
_cell.angle_gamma   90.00
#
_symmetry.space_group_name_H-M   'P 1'
#
loop_
_entity.id
_entity.type
_entity.pdbx_description
1 polymer ?
#
loop_
_entity_poly.entity_id
_entity_poly.type
_entity_poly.pdbx_seq_one_letter_code
_entity_poly.pdbx_strand_id
1 'polypeptide(L)'
;MAIILDNYVIPEKGQVDIDFKLSFEIKHTAVQAKRTVNDWLLNEISYLIGADLPTLILHEKPAWRVPVWLTLPGTKHKEIIGYVDVDVETGQIIDPANSKIKIEQYLQQDDGLTTTTDKSFIRELPPNYVTDLMPPPQIINQ
;
A
#
# COMPACT_ATOMS: atom_id res chain seq x y z
N MET A 1 -5.20 2.48 -18.24
CA MET A 1 -6.17 3.20 -17.37
C MET A 1 -7.50 2.49 -17.51
N ALA A 2 -8.10 2.08 -16.39
CA ALA A 2 -9.39 1.38 -16.38
C ALA A 2 -10.38 2.18 -15.51
N ILE A 3 -11.67 2.04 -15.81
CA ILE A 3 -12.77 2.60 -15.02
C ILE A 3 -13.59 1.42 -14.54
N ILE A 4 -13.89 1.38 -13.24
CA ILE A 4 -14.74 0.35 -12.64
C ILE A 4 -16.09 0.99 -12.28
N LEU A 5 -17.16 0.39 -12.81
CA LEU A 5 -18.53 0.65 -12.42
C LEU A 5 -18.88 -0.37 -11.32
N ASP A 6 -18.91 0.08 -10.07
CA ASP A 6 -19.36 -0.75 -8.96
C ASP A 6 -20.88 -0.52 -8.73
N ASN A 7 -21.55 -1.41 -7.99
CA ASN A 7 -22.99 -1.32 -7.63
C ASN A 7 -24.03 -1.52 -8.75
N TYR A 8 -23.69 -2.08 -9.91
CA TYR A 8 -24.71 -2.48 -10.89
C TYR A 8 -25.19 -3.92 -10.65
N VAL A 9 -26.51 -4.08 -10.47
CA VAL A 9 -27.15 -5.40 -10.37
C VAL A 9 -27.24 -5.99 -11.78
N ILE A 10 -26.29 -6.86 -12.11
CA ILE A 10 -26.29 -7.60 -13.37
C ILE A 10 -27.13 -8.87 -13.18
N PRO A 11 -28.20 -9.09 -13.97
CA PRO A 11 -28.96 -10.34 -13.90
C PRO A 11 -28.11 -11.52 -14.38
N GLU A 12 -28.32 -12.71 -13.78
CA GLU A 12 -27.55 -13.92 -14.07
C GLU A 12 -27.67 -14.39 -15.53
N LYS A 13 -28.81 -14.10 -16.18
CA LYS A 13 -29.08 -14.34 -17.60
C LYS A 13 -30.04 -13.27 -18.14
N GLY A 14 -29.87 -12.89 -19.40
CA GLY A 14 -30.76 -11.96 -20.11
C GLY A 14 -30.02 -10.78 -20.74
N GLN A 15 -30.79 -9.88 -21.35
CA GLN A 15 -30.26 -8.62 -21.87
C GLN A 15 -30.10 -7.62 -20.72
N VAL A 16 -28.96 -6.93 -20.71
CA VAL A 16 -28.61 -5.92 -19.71
C VAL A 16 -28.34 -4.63 -20.46
N ASP A 17 -29.30 -3.71 -20.39
CA ASP A 17 -29.15 -2.38 -20.96
C ASP A 17 -28.70 -1.42 -19.84
N ILE A 18 -27.50 -0.87 -19.97
CA ILE A 18 -26.90 0.05 -19.00
C ILE A 18 -26.72 1.41 -19.66
N ASP A 19 -27.69 2.30 -19.45
CA ASP A 19 -27.56 3.71 -19.79
C ASP A 19 -27.03 4.49 -18.59
N PHE A 20 -25.79 4.95 -18.70
CA PHE A 20 -25.09 5.67 -17.64
C PHE A 20 -24.54 7.00 -18.18
N LYS A 21 -24.95 8.10 -17.56
CA LYS A 21 -24.46 9.45 -17.83
C LYS A 21 -24.04 10.11 -16.53
N LEU A 22 -22.75 10.11 -16.25
CA LEU A 22 -22.15 10.77 -15.09
C LEU A 22 -21.21 11.87 -15.57
N SER A 23 -21.34 13.05 -14.95
CA SER A 23 -20.48 14.20 -15.20
C SER A 23 -19.87 14.63 -13.87
N PHE A 24 -18.55 14.64 -13.79
CA PHE A 24 -17.78 15.10 -12.64
C PHE A 24 -16.46 15.69 -13.11
N GLU A 25 -15.82 16.47 -12.25
CA GLU A 25 -14.53 17.09 -12.54
C GLU A 25 -13.43 16.37 -11.76
N ILE A 26 -12.37 15.96 -12.44
CA ILE A 26 -11.18 15.41 -11.79
C ILE A 26 -10.26 16.58 -11.43
N LYS A 27 -10.32 17.03 -10.17
CA LYS A 27 -9.44 18.09 -9.65
C LYS A 27 -8.11 17.53 -9.15
N HIS A 28 -8.13 16.30 -8.65
CA HIS A 28 -6.95 15.58 -8.20
C HIS A 28 -6.65 14.42 -9.14
N THR A 29 -5.42 14.39 -9.65
CA THR A 29 -4.95 13.36 -10.59
C THR A 29 -4.67 12.04 -9.87
N ALA A 30 -4.66 10.94 -10.63
CA ALA A 30 -4.20 9.62 -10.17
C ALA A 30 -2.82 9.67 -9.47
N VAL A 31 -1.88 10.46 -9.98
CA VAL A 31 -0.54 10.59 -9.39
C VAL A 31 -0.59 11.32 -8.04
N GLN A 32 -1.42 12.36 -7.92
CA GLN A 32 -1.62 13.05 -6.64
C GLN A 32 -2.29 12.13 -5.62
N ALA A 33 -3.33 11.38 -6.00
CA ALA A 33 -3.98 10.41 -5.11
C ALA A 33 -3.00 9.35 -4.61
N LYS A 34 -2.18 8.78 -5.49
CA LYS A 34 -1.11 7.83 -5.12
C LYS A 34 -0.15 8.44 -4.09
N ARG A 35 0.28 9.70 -4.29
CA ARG A 35 1.17 10.39 -3.35
C ARG A 35 0.52 10.60 -2.00
N THR A 36 -0.72 11.08 -1.97
CA THR A 36 -1.50 11.24 -0.73
C THR A 36 -1.57 9.94 0.07
N VAL A 37 -1.88 8.82 -0.59
CA VAL A 37 -1.96 7.52 0.08
C VAL A 37 -0.57 7.06 0.54
N ASN A 38 0.47 7.22 -0.28
CA ASN A 38 1.85 6.90 0.12
C ASN A 38 2.27 7.64 1.39
N ASP A 39 2.03 8.95 1.44
CA ASP A 39 2.40 9.79 2.58
C ASP A 39 1.61 9.37 3.83
N TRP A 40 0.33 9.05 3.68
CA TRP A 40 -0.48 8.54 4.77
C TRP A 40 0.00 7.18 5.28
N LEU A 41 0.27 6.22 4.40
CA LEU A 41 0.79 4.89 4.75
C LEU A 41 2.10 4.97 5.54
N LEU A 42 3.01 5.84 5.08
CA LEU A 42 4.31 6.04 5.71
C LEU A 42 4.17 6.62 7.13
N ASN A 43 3.25 7.56 7.34
CA ASN A 43 3.07 8.24 8.61
C ASN A 43 2.23 7.43 9.61
N GLU A 44 1.23 6.69 9.12
CA GLU A 44 0.19 6.10 9.98
C GLU A 44 0.33 4.59 10.17
N ILE A 45 1.05 3.89 9.27
CA ILE A 45 1.10 2.41 9.27
C ILE A 45 2.53 1.89 9.32
N SER A 46 3.29 1.99 8.21
CA SER A 46 4.63 1.38 8.12
C SER A 46 5.38 1.86 6.88
N TYR A 47 6.71 1.87 6.98
CA TYR A 47 7.63 2.15 5.87
C TYR A 47 7.80 0.95 4.89
N LEU A 48 7.33 -0.25 5.26
CA LEU A 48 7.37 -1.44 4.41
C LEU A 48 6.17 -1.51 3.44
N ILE A 49 5.25 -0.57 3.56
CA ILE A 49 4.00 -0.53 2.81
C ILE A 49 4.05 0.67 1.86
N GLY A 50 3.44 0.52 0.69
CA GLY A 50 3.31 1.61 -0.26
C GLY A 50 2.07 1.50 -1.13
N ALA A 51 1.86 2.53 -1.94
CA ALA A 51 0.76 2.67 -2.86
C ALA A 51 1.21 2.31 -4.29
N ASP A 52 0.30 1.69 -5.05
CA ASP A 52 0.47 1.47 -6.48
C ASP A 52 -0.38 2.44 -7.33
N LEU A 53 -0.38 2.24 -8.65
CA LEU A 53 -1.18 3.02 -9.58
C LEU A 53 -2.68 2.88 -9.30
N PRO A 54 -3.40 4.00 -9.13
CA PRO A 54 -4.82 3.94 -8.82
C PRO A 54 -5.69 3.73 -10.04
N THR A 55 -6.88 3.22 -9.76
CA THR A 55 -7.97 3.01 -10.73
C THR A 55 -9.14 3.93 -10.37
N LEU A 56 -9.76 4.54 -11.38
CA LEU A 56 -10.93 5.38 -11.15
C LEU A 56 -12.15 4.49 -10.91
N ILE A 57 -12.77 4.64 -9.74
CA ILE A 57 -14.02 3.96 -9.37
C ILE A 57 -15.16 4.97 -9.40
N LEU A 58 -16.29 4.57 -9.98
CA LEU A 58 -17.48 5.40 -10.08
C LEU A 58 -18.60 4.79 -9.23
N HIS A 59 -18.80 5.36 -8.04
CA HIS A 59 -19.86 5.03 -7.08
C HIS A 59 -20.80 6.24 -6.90
N GLU A 60 -21.40 6.43 -5.72
CA GLU A 60 -22.09 7.66 -5.31
C GLU A 60 -21.17 8.90 -5.38
N LYS A 61 -19.87 8.71 -5.12
CA LYS A 61 -18.82 9.72 -5.30
C LYS A 61 -17.66 9.13 -6.08
N PRO A 62 -17.20 9.76 -7.18
CA PRO A 62 -16.03 9.31 -7.91
C PRO A 62 -14.78 9.34 -7.01
N ALA A 63 -14.00 8.27 -7.04
CA ALA A 63 -12.79 8.15 -6.23
C ALA A 63 -11.66 7.47 -7.00
N TRP A 64 -10.43 7.77 -6.62
CA TRP A 64 -9.25 7.00 -6.98
C TRP A 64 -9.09 5.86 -5.98
N ARG A 65 -9.32 4.63 -6.43
CA ARG A 65 -8.97 3.43 -5.66
C ARG A 65 -7.50 3.13 -5.82
N VAL A 66 -6.74 3.33 -4.76
CA VAL A 66 -5.29 3.15 -4.71
C VAL A 66 -4.97 1.77 -4.09
N PRO A 67 -4.36 0.83 -4.83
CA PRO A 67 -3.90 -0.42 -4.26
C PRO A 67 -2.75 -0.19 -3.27
N VAL A 68 -2.79 -0.89 -2.15
CA VAL A 68 -1.74 -0.86 -1.12
C VAL A 68 -0.96 -2.16 -1.18
N TRP A 69 0.36 -2.06 -1.32
CA TRP A 69 1.26 -3.20 -1.34
C TRP A 69 2.17 -3.26 -0.12
N LEU A 70 2.54 -4.48 0.28
CA LEU A 70 3.57 -4.76 1.28
C LEU A 70 4.83 -5.32 0.58
N THR A 71 6.01 -4.91 1.02
CA THR A 71 7.28 -5.57 0.68
C THR A 71 7.99 -5.99 1.96
N LEU A 72 8.34 -7.27 2.06
CA LEU A 72 9.09 -7.79 3.20
C LEU A 72 10.59 -7.84 2.88
N PRO A 73 11.46 -7.64 3.88
CA PRO A 73 12.89 -7.85 3.71
C PRO A 73 13.19 -9.27 3.22
N GLY A 74 14.00 -9.39 2.17
CA GLY A 74 14.41 -10.68 1.61
C GLY A 74 13.45 -11.26 0.57
N THR A 75 12.26 -10.69 0.37
CA THR A 75 11.38 -11.05 -0.75
C THR A 75 11.47 -10.02 -1.86
N LYS A 76 11.47 -10.48 -3.13
CA LYS A 76 11.30 -9.60 -4.30
C LYS A 76 9.83 -9.34 -4.63
N HIS A 77 8.91 -9.93 -3.85
CA HIS A 77 7.50 -9.93 -4.13
C HIS A 77 6.81 -8.76 -3.44
N LYS A 78 5.90 -8.11 -4.18
CA LYS A 78 4.96 -7.12 -3.66
C LYS A 78 3.59 -7.76 -3.65
N GLU A 79 3.00 -7.85 -2.47
CA GLU A 79 1.65 -8.37 -2.32
C GLU A 79 0.68 -7.22 -2.07
N ILE A 80 -0.50 -7.27 -2.70
CA ILE A 80 -1.56 -6.29 -2.47
C ILE A 80 -2.33 -6.69 -1.21
N ILE A 81 -2.24 -5.84 -0.18
CA ILE A 81 -2.80 -6.09 1.15
C ILE A 81 -4.09 -5.31 1.42
N GLY A 82 -4.47 -4.42 0.49
CA GLY A 82 -5.68 -3.61 0.63
C GLY A 82 -5.81 -2.53 -0.42
N TYR A 83 -6.82 -1.69 -0.25
CA TYR A 83 -7.13 -0.55 -1.10
C TYR A 83 -7.52 0.64 -0.26
N VAL A 84 -7.13 1.84 -0.69
CA VAL A 84 -7.50 3.11 -0.08
C VAL A 84 -8.14 3.98 -1.15
N ASP A 85 -9.33 4.50 -0.87
CA ASP A 85 -10.07 5.33 -1.81
C ASP A 85 -9.79 6.81 -1.51
N VAL A 86 -9.52 7.61 -2.55
CA VAL A 86 -9.25 9.06 -2.47
C VAL A 86 -10.28 9.80 -3.31
N ASP A 87 -10.96 10.77 -2.73
CA ASP A 87 -11.95 11.58 -3.43
C ASP A 87 -11.30 12.40 -4.56
N VAL A 88 -11.87 12.34 -5.78
CA VAL A 88 -11.26 12.97 -6.98
C VAL A 88 -11.33 14.50 -6.97
N GLU A 89 -12.22 15.08 -6.17
CA GLU A 89 -12.44 16.53 -6.12
C GLU A 89 -11.66 17.20 -5.01
N THR A 90 -11.55 16.55 -3.85
CA THR A 90 -10.91 17.10 -2.64
C THR A 90 -9.50 16.54 -2.40
N GLY A 91 -9.18 15.39 -2.99
CA GLY A 91 -7.90 14.70 -2.76
C GLY A 91 -7.75 14.10 -1.37
N GLN A 92 -8.83 14.06 -0.57
CA GLN A 92 -8.84 13.48 0.78
C GLN A 92 -9.07 11.97 0.74
N ILE A 93 -8.45 11.25 1.67
CA ILE A 93 -8.70 9.82 1.87
C ILE A 93 -10.12 9.64 2.40
N ILE A 94 -10.88 8.79 1.73
CA ILE A 94 -12.23 8.38 2.15
C ILE A 94 -12.08 7.32 3.24
N ASP A 95 -12.62 7.60 4.42
CA ASP A 95 -12.62 6.69 5.57
C ASP A 95 -11.23 6.10 5.92
N PRO A 96 -10.28 6.96 6.34
CA PRO A 96 -8.91 6.53 6.65
C PRO A 96 -8.86 5.56 7.85
N ALA A 97 -9.75 5.69 8.83
CA ALA A 97 -9.77 4.84 10.01
C ALA A 97 -10.10 3.38 9.65
N ASN A 98 -11.14 3.17 8.85
CA ASN A 98 -11.52 1.82 8.39
C ASN A 98 -10.45 1.23 7.47
N SER A 99 -9.87 2.05 6.58
CA SER A 99 -8.78 1.64 5.72
C SER A 99 -7.57 1.16 6.53
N LYS A 100 -7.21 1.88 7.59
CA LYS A 100 -6.13 1.49 8.52
C LYS A 100 -6.43 0.16 9.20
N ILE A 101 -7.62 0.01 9.77
CA ILE A 101 -8.04 -1.22 10.46
C ILE A 101 -7.95 -2.43 9.52
N LYS A 102 -8.43 -2.31 8.27
CA LYS A 102 -8.36 -3.41 7.28
C LYS A 102 -6.92 -3.81 6.96
N ILE A 103 -6.05 -2.83 6.76
CA ILE A 103 -4.63 -3.06 6.47
C ILE A 103 -3.95 -3.71 7.69
N GLU A 104 -4.17 -3.19 8.90
CA GLU A 104 -3.60 -3.75 10.13
C GLU A 104 -4.10 -5.17 10.41
N GLN A 105 -5.39 -5.44 10.17
CA GLN A 105 -5.96 -6.78 10.28
C GLN A 105 -5.30 -7.77 9.32
N TYR A 106 -5.04 -7.34 8.08
CA TYR A 106 -4.31 -8.18 7.12
C TYR A 106 -2.91 -8.51 7.64
N LEU A 107 -2.18 -7.50 8.15
CA LEU A 107 -0.83 -7.70 8.71
C LEU A 107 -0.79 -8.63 9.92
N GLN A 108 -1.88 -8.70 10.69
CA GLN A 108 -2.00 -9.60 11.85
C GLN A 108 -2.40 -11.03 11.48
N GLN A 109 -3.08 -11.21 10.34
CA GLN A 109 -3.52 -12.54 9.89
C GLN A 109 -2.36 -13.36 9.29
N ASP A 110 -1.31 -12.71 8.79
CA ASP A 110 -0.14 -13.36 8.20
C ASP A 110 1.03 -13.54 9.19
N ASP A 111 0.74 -14.09 10.38
CA ASP A 111 1.75 -14.64 11.32
C ASP A 111 2.30 -16.00 10.82
N GLY A 112 1.86 -16.43 9.62
CA GLY A 112 2.18 -17.68 8.94
C GLY A 112 3.19 -17.50 7.81
N LEU A 113 4.30 -16.82 8.09
CA LEU A 113 5.50 -16.75 7.26
C LEU A 113 5.85 -18.13 6.66
N THR A 114 5.42 -18.40 5.42
CA THR A 114 6.06 -19.39 4.54
C THR A 114 7.39 -18.82 4.07
N THR A 115 8.25 -18.59 5.04
CA THR A 115 9.65 -18.29 4.87
C THR A 115 10.32 -19.50 4.26
N THR A 116 10.33 -19.56 2.93
CA THR A 116 11.54 -20.04 2.27
C THR A 116 12.58 -18.94 2.45
N THR A 117 13.02 -18.75 3.70
CA THR A 117 14.20 -17.93 4.02
C THR A 117 15.36 -18.67 3.40
N ASP A 118 15.67 -18.34 2.16
CA ASP A 118 17.01 -18.58 1.67
C ASP A 118 17.95 -17.72 2.53
N LYS A 119 18.56 -18.38 3.53
CA LYS A 119 19.52 -17.78 4.48
C LYS A 119 20.80 -17.29 3.79
N SER A 120 20.93 -17.42 2.47
CA SER A 120 22.04 -16.90 1.68
C SER A 120 22.18 -15.37 1.72
N PHE A 121 21.17 -14.64 2.21
CA PHE A 121 21.21 -13.18 2.36
C PHE A 121 21.87 -12.66 3.65
N ILE A 122 22.61 -13.50 4.39
CA ILE A 122 23.63 -12.97 5.31
C ILE A 122 24.74 -12.38 4.44
N ARG A 123 24.58 -11.10 4.09
CA ARG A 123 25.65 -10.28 3.54
C ARG A 123 26.73 -10.25 4.62
N GLU A 124 27.83 -10.98 4.41
CA GLU A 124 28.99 -10.88 5.28
C GLU A 124 29.34 -9.40 5.42
N LEU A 125 29.31 -8.90 6.66
CA LEU A 125 29.66 -7.52 6.94
C LEU A 125 31.07 -7.29 6.41
N PRO A 126 31.31 -6.24 5.61
CA PRO A 126 32.66 -5.93 5.17
C PRO A 126 33.58 -5.80 6.41
N PRO A 127 34.84 -6.28 6.36
CA PRO A 127 35.67 -6.42 7.56
C PRO A 127 35.86 -5.13 8.37
N ASN A 128 35.79 -3.98 7.71
CA ASN A 128 35.91 -2.66 8.31
C ASN A 128 34.73 -2.26 9.23
N TYR A 129 33.58 -2.92 9.14
CA TYR A 129 32.43 -2.69 10.02
C TYR A 129 32.52 -3.42 11.37
N VAL A 130 33.36 -4.45 11.48
CA VAL A 130 33.56 -5.22 12.72
C VAL A 130 34.52 -4.49 13.67
N THR A 131 35.48 -3.75 13.11
CA THR A 131 36.49 -2.99 13.85
C THR A 131 35.92 -1.81 14.65
N ASP A 132 34.82 -1.21 14.22
CA ASP A 132 34.20 -0.04 14.91
C ASP A 132 33.25 -0.42 16.06
N LEU A 133 33.01 -1.72 16.28
CA LEU A 133 32.17 -2.23 17.38
C LEU A 133 32.98 -2.69 18.60
N MET A 134 34.32 -2.66 18.54
CA MET A 134 35.14 -2.91 19.72
C MET A 134 35.10 -1.68 20.63
N PRO A 135 34.72 -1.80 21.92
CA PRO A 135 34.87 -0.69 22.84
C PRO A 135 36.35 -0.26 22.85
N PRO A 136 36.64 1.05 22.91
CA PRO A 136 38.02 1.53 22.88
C PRO A 136 38.81 0.86 24.02
N PRO A 137 40.08 0.44 23.77
CA PRO A 137 40.88 -0.20 24.79
C PRO A 137 40.96 0.70 26.02
N GLN A 138 40.51 0.17 27.16
CA GLN A 138 40.62 0.84 28.45
C GLN A 138 42.11 1.01 28.76
N ILE A 139 42.59 2.25 28.71
CA ILE A 139 43.97 2.59 29.10
C ILE A 139 44.05 2.35 30.62
N ILE A 140 44.72 1.27 31.02
CA ILE A 140 45.09 1.03 32.42
C ILE A 140 46.32 1.92 32.70
N ASN A 141 46.10 3.03 33.39
CA ASN A 141 47.18 3.86 33.91
C ASN A 141 47.84 3.12 35.09
N GLN A 142 49.14 2.83 34.98
CA GLN A 142 50.03 2.53 36.10
C GLN A 142 50.71 3.79 36.60
#